data_AF-A0A2G6DM78-F1
#
_entry.id   AF-A0A2G6DM78-F1
#
_cell.length_a   1.000
_cell.length_b   1.000
_cell.length_c   1.000
_cell.angle_alpha   90.00
_cell.angle_beta   90.00
_cell.angle_gamma   90.00
#
_symmetry.space_group_name_H-M   'P 1'
#
loop_
_entity.id
_entity.type
_entity.pdbx_description
1 polymer ?
#
loop_
_entity_poly.entity_id
_entity_poly.type
_entity_poly.pdbx_seq_one_letter_code
_entity_poly.pdbx_strand_id
1 'polypeptide(L)'
;MTTGDSTLSGAMQAIIAAEVGYQDMAMGYFLDGLFVDLANLHGNSRDGVHVAAAGGVWNALVYGFLGLRDYQGKLSFDPRLPEDWDRIGLQLRIAGSRLRVELGDPLALSVRGQEFAVGSKQVRVQLDGQGERLPSLPRGRPLVRGIQIGNESRR
;
A
#
# COMPACT_ATOMS: atom_id res chain seq x y z
N MET A 1 23.65 -13.12 -8.43
CA MET A 1 23.89 -11.85 -7.71
C MET A 1 22.79 -10.88 -8.10
N THR A 2 21.81 -10.68 -7.23
CA THR A 2 20.93 -9.50 -7.30
C THR A 2 21.59 -8.46 -6.41
N THR A 3 22.44 -7.60 -6.97
CA THR A 3 22.99 -6.49 -6.20
C THR A 3 21.81 -5.61 -5.77
N GLY A 4 21.61 -5.48 -4.46
CA GLY A 4 20.51 -4.73 -3.84
C GLY A 4 20.62 -3.21 -3.99
N ASP A 5 21.36 -2.73 -4.99
CA ASP A 5 21.62 -1.30 -5.22
C ASP A 5 20.37 -0.56 -5.73
N SER A 6 19.28 -1.29 -6.01
CA SER A 6 17.99 -0.71 -6.36
C SER A 6 17.01 -0.86 -5.22
N THR A 7 16.46 0.27 -4.76
CA THR A 7 15.41 0.32 -3.73
C THR A 7 14.14 -0.47 -4.09
N LEU A 8 13.89 -0.69 -5.39
CA LEU A 8 12.78 -1.50 -5.87
C LEU A 8 13.01 -3.01 -5.64
N SER A 9 14.27 -3.45 -5.68
CA SER A 9 14.63 -4.84 -5.43
C SER A 9 14.37 -5.24 -3.97
N GLY A 10 14.68 -4.34 -3.03
CA GLY A 10 14.42 -4.57 -1.60
C GLY A 10 12.93 -4.79 -1.31
N ALA A 11 12.04 -3.99 -1.91
CA ALA A 11 10.60 -4.16 -1.74
C ALA A 11 10.10 -5.53 -2.25
N MET A 12 10.59 -5.99 -3.40
CA MET A 12 10.21 -7.31 -3.93
C MET A 12 10.79 -8.45 -3.09
N GLN A 13 12.03 -8.30 -2.60
CA GLN A 13 12.65 -9.24 -1.68
C GLN A 13 11.88 -9.33 -0.36
N ALA A 14 11.40 -8.21 0.18
CA ALA A 14 10.56 -8.18 1.38
C ALA A 14 9.25 -8.95 1.17
N ILE A 15 8.58 -8.74 0.02
CA ILE A 15 7.32 -9.43 -0.31
C ILE A 15 7.53 -10.94 -0.41
N ILE A 16 8.54 -11.39 -1.16
CA ILE A 16 8.79 -12.82 -1.33
C ILE A 16 9.27 -13.46 -0.02
N ALA A 17 10.15 -12.80 0.73
CA ALA A 17 10.60 -13.29 2.03
C ALA A 17 9.43 -13.45 3.01
N ALA A 18 8.50 -12.50 3.04
CA ALA A 18 7.27 -12.63 3.81
C ALA A 18 6.49 -13.85 3.31
N GLU A 19 6.19 -13.95 2.01
CA GLU A 19 5.39 -15.02 1.41
C GLU A 19 5.92 -16.43 1.72
N VAL A 20 7.24 -16.64 1.71
CA VAL A 20 7.84 -17.95 1.99
C VAL A 20 8.15 -18.20 3.48
N GLY A 21 7.85 -17.25 4.36
CA GLY A 21 7.98 -17.40 5.81
C GLY A 21 9.31 -16.99 6.44
N TYR A 22 10.20 -16.30 5.70
CA TYR A 22 11.43 -15.73 6.24
C TYR A 22 11.17 -14.34 6.85
N GLN A 23 10.52 -14.31 8.01
CA GLN A 23 10.04 -13.08 8.64
C GLN A 23 11.16 -12.06 8.94
N ASP A 24 12.28 -12.49 9.51
CA ASP A 24 13.40 -11.59 9.83
C ASP A 24 13.99 -10.94 8.57
N MET A 25 14.12 -11.72 7.49
CA MET A 25 14.58 -11.18 6.20
C MET A 25 13.55 -10.22 5.60
N ALA A 26 12.27 -10.55 5.68
CA ALA A 26 11.21 -9.67 5.22
C ALA A 26 11.22 -8.32 5.95
N MET A 27 11.42 -8.35 7.27
CA MET A 27 11.58 -7.15 8.09
C MET A 27 12.83 -6.37 7.71
N GLY A 28 13.99 -7.03 7.57
CA GLY A 28 15.23 -6.37 7.15
C GLY A 28 15.07 -5.59 5.84
N TYR A 29 14.59 -6.27 4.79
CA TYR A 29 14.37 -5.64 3.49
C TYR A 29 13.31 -4.51 3.53
N PHE A 30 12.27 -4.66 4.36
CA PHE A 30 11.27 -3.62 4.57
C PHE A 30 11.88 -2.38 5.23
N LEU A 31 12.69 -2.55 6.28
CA LEU A 31 13.35 -1.45 6.99
C LEU A 31 14.37 -0.73 6.10
N ASP A 32 15.13 -1.46 5.30
CA ASP A 32 16.07 -0.87 4.33
C ASP A 32 15.33 0.07 3.36
N GLY A 33 14.18 -0.38 2.84
CA GLY A 33 13.33 0.43 1.96
C GLY A 33 12.66 1.61 2.68
N LEU A 34 12.23 1.42 3.93
CA LEU A 34 11.58 2.47 4.73
C LEU A 34 12.54 3.59 5.10
N PHE A 35 13.77 3.23 5.45
CA PHE A 35 14.77 4.16 5.95
C PHE A 35 15.69 4.72 4.88
N VAL A 36 15.59 4.27 3.62
CA VAL A 36 16.47 4.75 2.54
C VAL A 36 16.56 6.27 2.48
N ASP A 37 15.42 6.97 2.60
CA ASP A 37 15.36 8.43 2.62
C ASP A 37 15.32 9.02 4.02
N LEU A 38 14.62 8.39 4.96
CA LEU A 38 14.47 8.91 6.32
C LEU A 38 15.79 8.92 7.10
N ALA A 39 16.64 7.92 6.87
CA ALA A 39 17.97 7.81 7.47
C ALA A 39 19.10 8.15 6.48
N ASN A 40 18.76 8.59 5.26
CA ASN A 40 19.72 8.93 4.20
C ASN A 40 20.74 7.80 3.95
N LEU A 41 20.28 6.55 3.87
CA LEU A 41 21.15 5.36 3.78
C LEU A 41 22.05 5.37 2.54
N HIS A 42 21.59 6.01 1.47
CA HIS A 42 22.36 6.16 0.22
C HIS A 42 23.14 7.47 0.11
N GLY A 43 23.06 8.35 1.13
CA GLY A 43 23.81 9.61 1.14
C GLY A 43 23.35 10.68 0.14
N ASN A 44 22.25 10.43 -0.59
CA ASN A 44 21.80 11.23 -1.72
C ASN A 44 20.34 11.72 -1.58
N SER A 45 19.71 11.61 -0.41
CA SER A 45 18.31 12.04 -0.22
C SER A 45 18.08 13.54 -0.42
N ARG A 46 19.15 14.35 -0.36
CA ARG A 46 19.09 15.78 -0.72
C ARG A 46 18.83 16.02 -2.21
N ASP A 47 19.18 15.06 -3.06
CA ASP A 47 19.05 15.14 -4.51
C ASP A 47 17.63 14.74 -4.95
N GLY A 48 16.84 14.16 -4.04
CA GLY A 48 15.44 13.81 -4.21
C GLY A 48 15.04 12.60 -3.36
N VAL A 49 13.73 12.44 -3.14
CA VAL A 49 13.16 11.26 -2.47
C VAL A 49 13.03 10.13 -3.48
N HIS A 50 13.35 8.90 -3.08
CA HIS A 50 13.18 7.70 -3.88
C HIS A 50 11.69 7.31 -3.89
N VAL A 51 10.88 7.96 -4.72
CA VAL A 51 9.41 7.72 -4.80
C VAL A 51 9.08 6.25 -5.07
N ALA A 52 9.89 5.57 -5.88
CA ALA A 52 9.73 4.13 -6.12
C ALA A 52 9.93 3.29 -4.84
N ALA A 53 10.85 3.69 -3.96
CA ALA A 53 11.06 3.05 -2.66
C ALA A 53 9.85 3.23 -1.75
N ALA A 54 9.29 4.45 -1.68
CA ALA A 54 8.08 4.73 -0.90
C ALA A 54 6.89 3.88 -1.37
N GLY A 55 6.72 3.71 -2.68
CA GLY A 55 5.74 2.77 -3.24
C GLY A 55 6.05 1.30 -2.88
N GLY A 56 7.32 0.94 -2.88
CA GLY A 56 7.80 -0.37 -2.45
C GLY A 56 7.48 -0.71 -1.00
N VAL A 57 7.65 0.25 -0.08
CA VAL A 57 7.28 0.12 1.34
C VAL A 57 5.80 -0.19 1.49
N TRP A 58 4.93 0.55 0.79
CA TRP A 58 3.49 0.27 0.81
C TRP A 58 3.15 -1.11 0.23
N ASN A 59 3.81 -1.51 -0.84
CA ASN A 59 3.64 -2.84 -1.44
C ASN A 59 4.07 -3.96 -0.48
N ALA A 60 5.16 -3.78 0.28
CA ALA A 60 5.60 -4.75 1.27
C ALA A 60 4.58 -4.93 2.41
N LEU A 61 3.92 -3.84 2.85
CA LEU A 61 2.83 -3.94 3.82
C LEU A 61 1.63 -4.72 3.27
N VAL A 62 1.18 -4.38 2.05
CA VAL A 62 -0.08 -4.91 1.47
C VAL A 62 0.10 -6.33 0.90
N TYR A 63 1.13 -6.52 0.09
CA TYR A 63 1.37 -7.77 -0.63
C TYR A 63 2.34 -8.70 0.11
N GLY A 64 3.19 -8.18 1.01
CA GLY A 64 4.03 -8.98 1.89
C GLY A 64 3.27 -9.37 3.17
N PHE A 65 3.25 -8.47 4.15
CA PHE A 65 2.75 -8.77 5.49
C PHE A 65 1.25 -9.03 5.57
N LEU A 66 0.41 -8.29 4.82
CA LEU A 66 -1.02 -8.61 4.70
C LEU A 66 -1.29 -9.85 3.83
N GLY A 67 -0.34 -10.21 2.96
CA GLY A 67 -0.51 -11.30 2.00
C GLY A 67 -1.69 -11.11 1.05
N LEU A 68 -2.08 -9.87 0.71
CA LEU A 68 -3.19 -9.62 -0.21
C LEU A 68 -2.86 -10.21 -1.58
N ARG A 69 -3.78 -10.98 -2.17
CA ARG A 69 -3.69 -11.42 -3.57
C ARG A 69 -5.05 -11.21 -4.24
N ASP A 70 -5.02 -10.93 -5.54
CA ASP A 70 -6.20 -10.92 -6.41
C ASP A 70 -5.97 -11.95 -7.53
N TYR A 71 -6.73 -13.03 -7.50
CA TYR A 71 -6.75 -14.03 -8.56
C TYR A 71 -8.14 -14.11 -9.17
N GLN A 72 -8.27 -13.65 -10.42
CA GLN A 72 -9.54 -13.68 -11.17
C GLN A 72 -10.70 -12.99 -10.43
N GLY A 73 -10.42 -11.86 -9.76
CA GLY A 73 -11.41 -11.11 -8.99
C GLY A 73 -11.75 -11.71 -7.63
N LYS A 74 -11.02 -12.76 -7.22
CA LYS A 74 -11.11 -13.33 -5.87
C LYS A 74 -9.96 -12.78 -5.04
N LEU A 75 -10.31 -11.98 -4.05
CA LEU A 75 -9.37 -11.46 -3.07
C LEU A 75 -9.11 -12.50 -1.99
N SER A 76 -7.85 -12.68 -1.63
CA SER A 76 -7.42 -13.50 -0.51
C SER A 76 -6.38 -12.75 0.32
N PHE A 77 -6.34 -13.04 1.62
CA PHE A 77 -5.32 -12.56 2.54
C PHE A 77 -4.65 -13.77 3.17
N ASP A 78 -3.32 -13.73 3.28
CA ASP A 78 -2.51 -14.71 3.98
C ASP A 78 -1.53 -13.98 4.91
N PRO A 79 -2.03 -13.47 6.05
CA PRO A 79 -1.28 -12.59 6.93
C PRO A 79 -0.02 -13.24 7.50
N ARG A 80 1.11 -12.53 7.43
CA ARG A 80 2.40 -12.92 8.01
C ARG A 80 3.04 -11.72 8.68
N LEU A 81 2.48 -11.33 9.82
CA LEU A 81 3.03 -10.22 10.58
C LEU A 81 4.39 -10.58 11.18
N PRO A 82 5.32 -9.61 11.23
CA PRO A 82 6.52 -9.72 12.07
C PRO A 82 6.14 -10.00 13.52
N GLU A 83 6.96 -10.77 14.24
CA GLU A 83 6.70 -11.17 15.63
C GLU A 83 6.43 -9.98 16.56
N ASP A 84 7.15 -8.86 16.36
CA ASP A 84 7.01 -7.65 17.16
C ASP A 84 5.75 -6.82 16.85
N TRP A 85 4.92 -7.23 15.89
CA TRP A 85 3.74 -6.47 15.45
C TRP A 85 2.45 -7.08 15.99
N ASP A 86 1.91 -6.51 17.06
CA ASP A 86 0.62 -6.92 17.62
C ASP A 86 -0.55 -6.74 16.64
N ARG A 87 -0.47 -5.72 15.78
CA ARG A 87 -1.52 -5.38 14.82
C ARG A 87 -1.04 -4.54 13.65
N ILE A 88 -1.76 -4.64 12.54
CA ILE A 88 -1.67 -3.67 11.44
C ILE A 88 -3.07 -3.37 10.89
N GLY A 89 -3.34 -2.09 10.64
CA GLY A 89 -4.59 -1.61 10.06
C GLY A 89 -4.35 -0.85 8.76
N LEU A 90 -4.94 -1.29 7.65
CA LEU A 90 -4.82 -0.64 6.35
C LEU A 90 -6.18 -0.40 5.71
N GLN A 91 -6.29 0.69 4.95
CA GLN A 91 -7.44 0.96 4.11
C GLN A 91 -7.07 0.73 2.64
N LEU A 92 -7.82 -0.15 1.98
CA LEU A 92 -7.64 -0.55 0.60
C LEU A 92 -8.83 -0.09 -0.22
N ARG A 93 -8.58 0.31 -1.47
CA ARG A 93 -9.63 0.57 -2.46
C ARG A 93 -9.57 -0.49 -3.54
N ILE A 94 -10.57 -1.37 -3.58
CA ILE A 94 -10.61 -2.51 -4.51
C ILE A 94 -11.94 -2.51 -5.25
N ALA A 95 -11.89 -2.56 -6.58
CA ALA A 95 -13.07 -2.51 -7.46
C ALA A 95 -14.08 -1.41 -7.07
N GLY A 96 -13.58 -0.22 -6.71
CA GLY A 96 -14.40 0.92 -6.29
C GLY A 96 -14.83 0.92 -4.82
N SER A 97 -14.75 -0.21 -4.12
CA SER A 97 -15.12 -0.34 -2.70
C SER A 97 -13.96 0.00 -1.77
N ARG A 98 -14.28 0.58 -0.61
CA ARG A 98 -13.32 0.80 0.49
C ARG A 98 -13.41 -0.37 1.46
N LEU A 99 -12.26 -1.01 1.69
CA LEU A 99 -12.06 -2.12 2.61
C LEU A 99 -11.07 -1.67 3.68
N ARG A 100 -11.43 -1.77 4.95
CA ARG A 100 -10.49 -1.68 6.07
C ARG A 100 -10.14 -3.09 6.51
N VAL A 101 -8.85 -3.37 6.60
CA VAL A 101 -8.30 -4.64 7.05
C VAL A 101 -7.55 -4.37 8.34
N GLU A 102 -7.94 -5.02 9.42
CA GLU A 102 -7.23 -4.96 10.71
C GLU A 102 -6.79 -6.38 11.08
N LEU A 103 -5.49 -6.62 10.97
CA LEU A 103 -4.88 -7.87 11.39
C LEU A 103 -4.51 -7.79 12.87
N GLY A 104 -4.97 -8.78 13.63
CA GLY A 104 -4.84 -9.00 15.07
C GLY A 104 -5.68 -10.25 15.44
N ASP A 105 -5.70 -10.69 16.69
CA ASP A 105 -6.57 -11.80 17.10
C ASP A 105 -7.87 -11.26 17.77
N PRO A 106 -9.07 -11.44 17.18
CA PRO A 106 -9.39 -12.05 15.87
C PRO A 106 -9.25 -11.08 14.68
N LEU A 107 -9.02 -11.63 13.46
CA LEU A 107 -8.95 -10.87 12.21
C LEU A 107 -10.31 -10.20 11.88
N ALA A 108 -10.32 -8.87 11.88
CA ALA A 108 -11.48 -8.06 11.52
C ALA A 108 -11.30 -7.45 10.11
N LEU A 109 -12.31 -7.66 9.26
CA LEU A 109 -12.45 -6.96 8.00
C LEU A 109 -13.66 -6.03 8.07
N SER A 110 -13.60 -4.86 7.44
CA SER A 110 -14.82 -4.08 7.19
C SER A 110 -14.91 -3.58 5.77
N VAL A 111 -16.06 -3.82 5.15
CA VAL A 111 -16.35 -3.42 3.77
C VAL A 111 -17.45 -2.36 3.82
N ARG A 112 -17.16 -1.15 3.32
CA ARG A 112 -18.11 -0.01 3.38
C ARG A 112 -18.66 0.28 4.80
N GLY A 113 -17.84 0.04 5.83
CA GLY A 113 -18.22 0.29 7.24
C GLY A 113 -19.01 -0.83 7.92
N GLN A 114 -19.30 -1.93 7.20
CA GLN A 114 -19.84 -3.14 7.81
C GLN A 114 -18.71 -4.07 8.23
N GLU A 115 -18.71 -4.50 9.49
CA GLU A 115 -17.69 -5.39 10.05
C GLU A 115 -17.98 -6.87 9.78
N PHE A 116 -16.91 -7.63 9.56
CA PHE A 116 -16.89 -9.06 9.30
C PHE A 116 -15.72 -9.67 10.08
N ALA A 117 -16.00 -10.66 10.93
CA ALA A 117 -14.95 -11.48 11.53
C ALA A 117 -14.53 -12.57 10.53
N VAL A 118 -13.24 -12.67 10.23
CA VAL A 118 -12.70 -13.72 9.36
C VAL A 118 -11.96 -14.73 10.22
N GLY A 119 -12.58 -15.89 10.41
CA GLY A 119 -11.92 -17.07 10.98
C GLY A 119 -11.46 -18.03 9.89
N SER A 120 -11.46 -19.33 10.18
CA SER A 120 -11.11 -20.39 9.22
C SER A 120 -12.13 -20.60 8.09
N LYS A 121 -13.29 -19.95 8.14
CA LYS A 121 -14.34 -20.06 7.12
C LYS A 121 -14.27 -18.90 6.14
N GLN A 122 -14.42 -19.21 4.85
CA GLN A 122 -14.50 -18.20 3.79
C GLN A 122 -15.64 -17.21 4.06
N VAL A 123 -15.30 -15.93 4.12
CA VAL A 123 -16.28 -14.83 4.17
C VAL A 123 -16.47 -14.28 2.76
N ARG A 124 -17.71 -14.26 2.27
CA ARG A 124 -18.09 -13.60 1.01
C ARG A 124 -18.91 -12.37 1.34
N VAL A 125 -18.47 -11.21 0.86
CA VAL A 125 -19.19 -9.95 1.01
C VAL A 125 -19.81 -9.58 -0.34
N GLN A 126 -21.14 -9.62 -0.43
CA GLN A 126 -21.87 -9.09 -1.58
C GLN A 126 -21.71 -7.57 -1.60
N LEU A 127 -21.34 -7.01 -2.75
CA LEU A 127 -21.25 -5.57 -2.96
C LEU A 127 -22.43 -5.11 -3.80
N ASP A 128 -23.56 -4.81 -3.16
CA ASP A 128 -24.71 -4.27 -3.87
C ASP A 128 -24.40 -2.84 -4.34
N GLY A 129 -24.45 -2.62 -5.65
CA GLY A 129 -24.16 -1.33 -6.28
C GLY A 129 -22.72 -0.83 -6.11
N GLN A 130 -22.48 0.45 -6.43
CA GLN A 130 -21.14 1.08 -6.43
C GLN A 130 -20.87 1.97 -5.21
N GLY A 131 -21.68 1.85 -4.15
CA GLY A 131 -21.69 2.80 -3.04
C GLY A 131 -22.30 4.14 -3.44
N GLU A 132 -22.21 5.14 -2.57
CA GLU A 132 -22.67 6.49 -2.86
C GLU A 132 -21.86 7.10 -4.03
N ARG A 133 -22.56 7.51 -5.09
CA ARG A 133 -21.95 8.23 -6.21
C ARG A 133 -21.91 9.72 -5.86
N LEU A 134 -20.78 10.19 -5.37
CA LEU A 134 -20.56 11.63 -5.18
C LEU A 134 -20.57 12.34 -6.55
N PRO A 135 -21.19 13.53 -6.66
CA PRO A 135 -21.14 14.32 -7.88
C PRO A 135 -19.69 14.66 -8.25
N SER A 136 -19.42 14.76 -9.55
CA SER A 136 -18.11 15.18 -10.04
C SER A 136 -17.71 16.50 -9.38
N LEU A 137 -16.50 16.55 -8.81
CA LEU A 137 -15.94 17.81 -8.36
C LEU A 137 -15.98 18.82 -9.52
N PRO A 138 -16.34 20.09 -9.28
CA PRO A 138 -16.21 21.12 -10.30
C PRO A 138 -14.81 21.05 -10.91
N ARG A 139 -14.70 21.12 -12.24
CA ARG A 139 -13.39 21.17 -12.92
C ARG A 139 -12.66 22.47 -12.56
N GLY A 140 -12.03 22.51 -11.41
CA GLY A 140 -10.98 23.46 -11.11
C GLY A 140 -9.71 22.99 -11.83
N ARG A 141 -9.12 23.86 -12.65
CA ARG A 141 -7.75 23.63 -13.13
C ARG A 141 -6.85 23.43 -11.90
N PRO A 142 -5.96 22.43 -11.86
CA PRO A 142 -5.01 22.32 -10.77
C PRO A 142 -4.23 23.64 -10.68
N LEU A 143 -4.29 24.30 -9.54
CA LEU A 143 -3.44 25.45 -9.23
C LEU A 143 -2.02 24.92 -9.06
N VAL A 144 -1.30 24.83 -10.18
CA VAL A 144 0.17 24.74 -10.16
C VAL A 144 0.65 26.09 -9.66
N ARG A 145 1.19 26.12 -8.44
CA ARG A 145 1.74 27.32 -7.82
C ARG A 145 2.81 27.91 -8.73
N GLY A 146 2.51 29.08 -9.29
CA GLY A 146 3.48 30.03 -9.86
C GLY A 146 3.91 29.76 -11.30
N ILE A 147 3.10 30.20 -12.27
CA ILE A 147 3.49 31.05 -13.41
C ILE A 147 2.19 31.43 -14.13
N GLN A 148 1.85 32.71 -14.06
CA GLN A 148 0.78 33.30 -14.83
C GLN A 148 1.37 33.62 -16.22
N ILE A 149 1.13 32.77 -17.22
CA ILE A 149 1.38 33.18 -18.61
C ILE A 149 0.24 34.13 -18.98
N GLY A 150 0.52 35.43 -18.83
CA GLY A 150 -0.34 36.50 -19.29
C GLY A 150 -0.51 36.39 -20.80
N ASN A 151 -1.77 36.38 -21.24
CA ASN A 151 -2.14 36.54 -22.63
C ASN A 151 -2.08 38.05 -22.92
N GLU A 152 -1.01 38.52 -23.56
CA GLU A 152 -0.97 39.87 -24.11
C GLU A 152 -1.95 39.95 -25.30
N SER A 153 -3.05 40.67 -25.10
CA SER A 153 -3.82 41.21 -26.22
C SER A 153 -3.14 42.48 -26.74
N ARG A 154 -2.68 42.47 -27.99
CA ARG A 154 -2.68 43.64 -28.87
C ARG A 154 -3.38 43.18 -30.14
N ARG A 155 -4.63 43.63 -30.32
CA ARG A 155 -5.02 44.69 -31.28
C ARG A 155 -4.68 44.32 -32.71
#